data_AF-F1Z5K6-F1
#
_entry.id   AF-F1Z5K6-F1
#
_cell.length_a   1.000
_cell.length_b   1.000
_cell.length_c   1.000
_cell.angle_alpha   90.00
_cell.angle_beta   90.00
_cell.angle_gamma   90.00
#
_symmetry.space_group_name_H-M   'P 1'
#
loop_
_entity.id
_entity.type
_entity.pdbx_description
1 polymer ?
#
loop_
_entity_poly.entity_id
_entity_poly.type
_entity_poly.pdbx_seq_one_letter_code
_entity_poly.pdbx_strand_id
1 'polypeptide(L)'
;MPDRSSLLLRAAHGMAPSVAPQSDLSGLNRAYVVMESGCRFLIARGRHRALTGHHDHGHPLVRWRMAGNSLKELDRFLSILLQECAVLSGRKLKKGGIGEDTAAGLHWIDASGHHFSTDMTRLRAIERIRKAACGEQMIGSGVRLERDFAVATAGLPAAGRARVRPPEISDQAIAAIAEFYLALADRLHARFAEGIV
;
A
#
# COMPACT_ATOMS: atom_id res chain seq x y z
N MET A 1 66.60 -3.15 -29.14
CA MET A 1 65.77 -3.09 -27.92
C MET A 1 65.12 -1.71 -27.88
N PRO A 2 63.91 -1.53 -28.42
CA PRO A 2 63.26 -0.22 -28.44
C PRO A 2 62.65 0.11 -27.07
N ASP A 3 62.68 1.41 -26.81
CA ASP A 3 62.46 2.14 -25.57
C ASP A 3 61.01 2.07 -25.04
N ARG A 4 60.85 1.82 -23.73
CA ARG A 4 59.58 1.64 -23.01
C ARG A 4 58.85 2.97 -22.72
N SER A 5 59.36 4.09 -23.19
CA SER A 5 58.90 5.43 -22.79
C SER A 5 57.67 5.97 -23.54
N SER A 6 57.08 5.21 -24.46
CA SER A 6 55.92 5.63 -25.27
C SER A 6 54.56 5.03 -24.85
N LEU A 7 54.50 4.27 -23.75
CA LEU A 7 53.27 3.64 -23.24
C LEU A 7 52.57 4.40 -22.10
N LEU A 8 53.01 5.62 -21.77
CA LEU A 8 52.41 6.45 -20.70
C LEU A 8 51.81 7.77 -21.20
N LEU A 9 51.40 7.86 -22.46
CA LEU A 9 50.74 9.06 -23.00
C LEU A 9 49.39 8.78 -23.70
N ARG A 10 48.67 7.73 -23.28
CA ARG A 10 47.34 7.40 -23.84
C ARG A 10 46.35 6.81 -22.82
N ALA A 11 46.40 7.28 -21.58
CA ALA A 11 45.39 6.97 -20.55
C ALA A 11 44.63 8.23 -20.05
N ALA A 12 44.56 9.26 -20.89
CA ALA A 12 43.74 10.47 -20.65
C ALA A 12 42.45 10.44 -21.48
N HIS A 13 41.77 9.28 -21.52
CA HIS A 13 40.44 9.13 -22.11
C HIS A 13 39.49 8.51 -21.10
N GLY A 14 38.49 9.30 -20.71
CA GLY A 14 37.20 8.74 -20.31
C GLY A 14 36.96 8.56 -18.81
N MET A 15 37.33 9.52 -17.96
CA MET A 15 36.57 9.73 -16.72
C MET A 15 35.54 10.82 -16.97
N ALA A 16 34.51 10.49 -17.74
CA ALA A 16 33.24 11.18 -17.58
C ALA A 16 32.84 11.02 -16.10
N PRO A 17 32.38 12.06 -15.40
CA PRO A 17 31.75 11.85 -14.11
C PRO A 17 30.62 10.85 -14.34
N SER A 18 30.71 9.70 -13.68
CA SER A 18 29.58 8.80 -13.53
C SER A 18 28.53 9.62 -12.81
N VAL A 19 27.62 10.24 -13.58
CA VAL A 19 26.42 10.85 -13.07
C VAL A 19 25.70 9.69 -12.42
N ALA A 20 25.80 9.59 -11.09
CA ALA A 20 24.95 8.70 -10.32
C ALA A 20 23.54 8.94 -10.86
N PRO A 21 22.80 7.90 -11.27
CA PRO A 21 21.48 8.08 -11.85
C PRO A 21 20.69 8.91 -10.84
N GLN A 22 20.41 10.17 -11.20
CA GLN A 22 19.50 10.99 -10.42
C GLN A 22 18.20 10.23 -10.49
N SER A 23 17.90 9.52 -9.40
CA SER A 23 16.75 8.65 -9.32
C SER A 23 15.53 9.56 -9.44
N ASP A 24 14.88 9.53 -10.58
CA ASP A 24 13.76 10.39 -10.89
C ASP A 24 12.63 10.14 -9.87
N LEU A 25 12.44 11.09 -8.95
CA LEU A 25 11.39 11.04 -7.92
C LEU A 25 10.00 11.30 -8.50
N SER A 26 9.87 11.65 -9.78
CA SER A 26 8.58 11.99 -10.40
C SER A 26 7.58 10.83 -10.32
N GLY A 27 8.05 9.58 -10.51
CA GLY A 27 7.24 8.37 -10.39
C GLY A 27 6.69 8.19 -8.97
N LEU A 28 7.57 8.26 -7.97
CA LEU A 28 7.22 8.17 -6.55
C LEU A 28 6.21 9.26 -6.15
N ASN A 29 6.48 10.52 -6.51
CA ASN A 29 5.61 11.65 -6.20
C ASN A 29 4.22 11.48 -6.81
N ARG A 30 4.14 11.02 -8.07
CA ARG A 30 2.86 10.77 -8.74
C ARG A 30 2.08 9.65 -8.07
N ALA A 31 2.74 8.53 -7.73
CA ALA A 31 2.12 7.42 -7.04
C ALA A 31 1.60 7.83 -5.64
N TYR A 32 2.38 8.63 -4.92
CA TYR A 32 2.00 9.17 -3.62
C TYR A 32 0.76 10.06 -3.71
N VAL A 33 0.71 11.03 -4.64
CA VAL A 33 -0.44 11.93 -4.81
C VAL A 33 -1.73 11.17 -5.16
N VAL A 34 -1.64 10.13 -6.00
CA VAL A 34 -2.80 9.27 -6.32
C VAL A 34 -3.30 8.55 -5.06
N MET A 35 -2.38 7.97 -4.30
CA MET A 35 -2.69 7.26 -3.06
C MET A 35 -3.31 8.18 -2.00
N GLU A 36 -2.71 9.34 -1.79
CA GLU A 36 -3.17 10.39 -0.87
C GLU A 36 -4.59 10.85 -1.23
N SER A 37 -4.84 11.11 -2.51
CA SER A 37 -6.15 11.53 -3.02
C SER A 37 -7.23 10.46 -2.79
N GLY A 38 -6.91 9.19 -3.08
CA GLY A 38 -7.81 8.06 -2.85
C GLY A 38 -8.16 7.87 -1.38
N CYS A 39 -7.15 7.97 -0.49
CA CYS A 39 -7.35 7.88 0.95
C CYS A 39 -8.22 9.04 1.46
N ARG A 40 -7.90 10.29 1.09
CA ARG A 40 -8.66 11.48 1.49
C ARG A 40 -10.12 11.42 1.07
N PHE A 41 -10.39 10.92 -0.15
CA PHE A 41 -11.76 10.71 -0.62
C PHE A 41 -12.55 9.77 0.30
N LEU A 42 -11.98 8.61 0.66
CA LEU A 42 -12.65 7.63 1.52
C LEU A 42 -12.81 8.12 2.96
N ILE A 43 -11.82 8.86 3.48
CA ILE A 43 -11.90 9.49 4.81
C ILE A 43 -13.03 10.52 4.86
N ALA A 44 -13.10 11.41 3.86
CA ALA A 44 -14.16 12.41 3.75
C ALA A 44 -15.54 11.73 3.63
N ARG A 45 -15.66 10.66 2.84
CA ARG A 45 -16.89 9.86 2.72
C ARG A 45 -17.33 9.29 4.05
N GLY A 46 -16.42 8.69 4.81
CA GLY A 46 -16.70 8.13 6.14
C GLY A 46 -17.17 9.18 7.15
N ARG A 47 -16.50 10.34 7.18
CA ARG A 47 -16.88 11.47 8.04
C ARG A 47 -18.26 12.03 7.69
N HIS A 48 -18.53 12.23 6.40
CA HIS A 48 -19.82 12.72 5.93
C HIS A 48 -20.97 11.79 6.34
N ARG A 49 -20.80 10.47 6.20
CA ARG A 49 -21.81 9.49 6.61
C ARG A 49 -21.99 9.39 8.12
N ALA A 50 -20.93 9.60 8.90
CA ALA A 50 -21.03 9.69 10.35
C ALA A 50 -21.86 10.90 10.81
N LEU A 51 -21.69 12.06 10.15
CA LEU A 51 -22.40 13.30 10.48
C LEU A 51 -23.87 13.29 10.04
N THR A 52 -24.16 12.70 8.88
CA THR A 52 -25.50 12.75 8.29
C THR A 52 -26.44 11.65 8.78
N GLY A 53 -25.93 10.66 9.52
CA GLY A 53 -26.71 9.49 9.95
C GLY A 53 -27.33 8.71 8.79
N HIS A 54 -26.88 8.97 7.55
CA HIS A 54 -27.43 8.37 6.34
C HIS A 54 -26.95 6.92 6.27
N HIS A 55 -27.75 6.04 6.87
CA HIS A 55 -27.65 4.62 6.62
C HIS A 55 -28.14 4.37 5.20
N ASP A 56 -27.22 4.25 4.27
CA ASP A 56 -27.50 3.84 2.91
C ASP A 56 -28.35 2.56 2.92
N HIS A 57 -29.60 2.65 2.45
CA HIS A 57 -30.58 1.55 2.45
C HIS A 57 -30.27 0.47 1.40
N GLY A 58 -29.10 0.56 0.74
CA GLY A 58 -28.62 -0.42 -0.21
C GLY A 58 -28.53 -1.83 0.40
N HIS A 59 -28.81 -2.83 -0.43
CA HIS A 59 -28.75 -4.24 -0.03
C HIS A 59 -27.37 -4.59 0.59
N PRO A 60 -27.30 -5.29 1.74
CA PRO A 60 -26.04 -5.54 2.46
C PRO A 60 -24.92 -6.14 1.59
N LEU A 61 -25.26 -7.06 0.68
CA LEU A 61 -24.29 -7.63 -0.27
C LEU A 61 -23.69 -6.60 -1.24
N VAL A 62 -24.47 -5.60 -1.66
CA VAL A 62 -23.97 -4.52 -2.53
C VAL A 62 -22.98 -3.67 -1.75
N ARG A 63 -23.33 -3.30 -0.51
CA ARG A 63 -22.44 -2.54 0.39
C ARG A 63 -21.14 -3.29 0.69
N TRP A 64 -21.24 -4.61 0.93
CA TRP A 64 -20.08 -5.49 1.11
C TRP A 64 -19.16 -5.49 -0.11
N ARG A 65 -19.70 -5.65 -1.32
CA ARG A 65 -18.91 -5.61 -2.56
C ARG A 65 -18.31 -4.24 -2.84
N MET A 66 -19.06 -3.15 -2.58
CA MET A 66 -18.53 -1.79 -2.72
C MET A 66 -17.37 -1.51 -1.78
N ALA A 67 -17.44 -2.02 -0.55
CA ALA A 67 -16.33 -1.96 0.39
C ALA A 67 -15.13 -2.76 -0.12
N GLY A 68 -15.34 -3.99 -0.59
CA GLY A 68 -14.30 -4.80 -1.22
C GLY A 68 -13.61 -4.10 -2.39
N ASN A 69 -14.38 -3.47 -3.28
CA ASN A 69 -13.84 -2.68 -4.38
C ASN A 69 -13.02 -1.48 -3.90
N SER A 70 -13.48 -0.79 -2.85
CA SER A 70 -12.73 0.32 -2.25
C SER A 70 -11.38 -0.16 -1.69
N LEU A 71 -11.35 -1.31 -1.00
CA LEU A 71 -10.11 -1.90 -0.48
C LEU A 71 -9.18 -2.38 -1.61
N LYS A 72 -9.75 -2.97 -2.68
CA LYS A 72 -9.00 -3.40 -3.85
C LYS A 72 -8.30 -2.23 -4.54
N GLU A 73 -8.96 -1.09 -4.62
CA GLU A 73 -8.37 0.11 -5.22
C GLU A 73 -7.26 0.70 -4.33
N LEU A 74 -7.42 0.69 -3.01
CA LEU A 74 -6.34 1.07 -2.08
C LEU A 74 -5.12 0.16 -2.20
N ASP A 75 -5.32 -1.16 -2.30
CA ASP A 75 -4.23 -2.12 -2.53
C ASP A 75 -3.52 -1.86 -3.87
N ARG A 76 -4.29 -1.52 -4.92
CA ARG A 76 -3.72 -1.15 -6.22
C ARG A 76 -2.85 0.11 -6.13
N PHE A 77 -3.34 1.16 -5.48
CA PHE A 77 -2.56 2.40 -5.30
C PHE A 77 -1.30 2.16 -4.49
N LEU A 78 -1.39 1.38 -3.40
CA LEU A 78 -0.22 1.01 -2.60
C LEU A 78 0.78 0.18 -3.41
N SER A 79 0.33 -0.81 -4.19
CA SER A 79 1.19 -1.62 -5.06
C SER A 79 2.00 -0.75 -6.03
N ILE A 80 1.38 0.26 -6.65
CA ILE A 80 2.06 1.22 -7.53
C ILE A 80 3.10 2.02 -6.73
N LEU A 81 2.75 2.53 -5.55
CA LEU A 81 3.69 3.27 -4.70
C LEU A 81 4.90 2.41 -4.29
N LEU A 82 4.66 1.17 -3.89
CA LEU A 82 5.72 0.22 -3.54
C LEU A 82 6.62 -0.10 -4.74
N GLN A 83 6.05 -0.14 -5.96
CA GLN A 83 6.80 -0.38 -7.18
C GLN A 83 7.79 0.76 -7.45
N GLU A 84 7.37 2.00 -7.26
CA GLU A 84 8.25 3.17 -7.38
C GLU A 84 9.34 3.17 -6.28
N CYS A 85 8.98 2.84 -5.04
CA CYS A 85 9.95 2.67 -3.95
C CYS A 85 11.04 1.63 -4.30
N ALA A 86 10.64 0.54 -4.96
CA ALA A 86 11.56 -0.51 -5.39
C ALA A 86 12.52 -0.06 -6.49
N VAL A 87 12.03 0.72 -7.45
CA VAL A 87 12.85 1.33 -8.51
C VAL A 87 13.91 2.23 -7.89
N LEU A 88 13.52 3.11 -6.96
CA LEU A 88 14.45 3.99 -6.23
C LEU A 88 15.46 3.20 -5.39
N SER A 89 15.05 2.06 -4.84
CA SER A 89 15.95 1.16 -4.09
C SER A 89 16.92 0.36 -4.98
N GLY A 90 16.88 0.53 -6.31
CA GLY A 90 17.66 -0.27 -7.25
C GLY A 90 17.27 -1.75 -7.31
N ARG A 91 16.10 -2.11 -6.78
CA ARG A 91 15.65 -3.51 -6.71
C ARG A 91 14.98 -3.89 -8.03
N LYS A 92 15.38 -5.03 -8.59
CA LYS A 92 14.75 -5.57 -9.81
C LYS A 92 13.36 -6.12 -9.48
N LEU A 93 12.35 -5.54 -10.10
CA LEU A 93 10.99 -6.08 -10.07
C LEU A 93 10.96 -7.44 -10.79
N LYS A 94 10.24 -8.41 -10.21
CA LYS A 94 9.93 -9.66 -10.92
C LYS A 94 9.02 -9.34 -12.12
N LYS A 95 9.04 -10.20 -13.14
CA LYS A 95 8.10 -10.13 -14.28
C LYS A 95 6.67 -10.25 -13.72
N GLY A 96 5.95 -9.13 -13.65
CA GLY A 96 4.65 -9.02 -12.97
C GLY A 96 4.56 -7.95 -11.86
N GLY A 97 5.65 -7.28 -11.51
CA GLY A 97 5.65 -6.18 -10.54
C GLY A 97 5.47 -6.63 -9.08
N ILE A 98 5.14 -5.67 -8.21
CA ILE A 98 4.63 -5.96 -6.86
C ILE A 98 3.15 -6.32 -7.07
N GLY A 99 2.80 -7.61 -7.01
CA GLY A 99 1.45 -8.08 -7.28
C GLY A 99 0.40 -7.55 -6.28
N GLU A 100 -0.81 -8.14 -6.28
CA GLU A 100 -1.89 -7.74 -5.37
C GLU A 100 -1.57 -7.96 -3.87
N ASP A 101 -0.48 -8.66 -3.54
CA ASP A 101 -0.01 -8.86 -2.16
C ASP A 101 0.89 -7.69 -1.73
N THR A 102 0.25 -6.62 -1.27
CA THR A 102 0.92 -5.41 -0.78
C THR A 102 1.75 -5.67 0.47
N ALA A 103 1.40 -6.66 1.31
CA ALA A 103 2.17 -7.03 2.48
C ALA A 103 3.51 -7.68 2.10
N ALA A 104 3.50 -8.58 1.11
CA ALA A 104 4.72 -9.17 0.55
C ALA A 104 5.58 -8.11 -0.16
N GLY A 105 4.95 -7.18 -0.88
CA GLY A 105 5.62 -6.03 -1.47
C GLY A 105 6.35 -5.18 -0.44
N LEU A 106 5.65 -4.82 0.64
CA LEU A 106 6.20 -4.05 1.75
C LEU A 106 7.35 -4.78 2.46
N HIS A 107 7.17 -6.08 2.76
CA HIS A 107 8.21 -6.92 3.33
C HIS A 107 9.48 -6.92 2.45
N TRP A 108 9.30 -7.01 1.14
CA TRP A 108 10.41 -7.09 0.21
C TRP A 108 11.20 -5.78 0.14
N ILE A 109 10.55 -4.61 0.21
CA ILE A 109 11.26 -3.33 0.28
C ILE A 109 11.87 -3.06 1.67
N ASP A 110 11.28 -3.60 2.75
CA ASP A 110 11.73 -3.46 4.14
C ASP A 110 12.70 -4.56 4.62
N ALA A 111 13.26 -5.36 3.71
CA ALA A 111 14.02 -6.58 4.01
C ALA A 111 15.26 -6.39 4.92
N SER A 112 15.61 -5.16 5.30
CA SER A 112 16.79 -4.82 6.10
C SER A 112 16.48 -4.15 7.45
N GLY A 113 15.22 -3.83 7.78
CA GLY A 113 14.96 -2.91 8.89
C GLY A 113 13.73 -3.13 9.76
N HIS A 114 12.84 -4.06 9.41
CA HIS A 114 11.64 -4.39 10.21
C HIS A 114 10.73 -3.18 10.57
N HIS A 115 10.87 -2.05 9.88
CA HIS A 115 10.17 -0.80 10.16
C HIS A 115 8.66 -0.94 10.01
N PHE A 116 8.20 -1.90 9.20
CA PHE A 116 6.80 -2.05 8.83
C PHE A 116 6.18 -3.36 9.34
N SER A 117 6.76 -3.97 10.39
CA SER A 117 6.27 -5.27 10.92
C SER A 117 4.80 -5.26 11.35
N THR A 118 4.36 -4.21 12.05
CA THR A 118 2.94 -4.02 12.42
C THR A 118 2.07 -3.75 11.20
N ASP A 119 2.56 -2.97 10.24
CA ASP A 119 1.82 -2.61 9.03
C ASP A 119 1.57 -3.83 8.14
N MET A 120 2.53 -4.75 8.04
CA MET A 120 2.37 -6.03 7.34
C MET A 120 1.24 -6.88 7.93
N THR A 121 1.13 -6.92 9.26
CA THR A 121 0.04 -7.64 9.93
C THR A 121 -1.33 -7.05 9.56
N ARG A 122 -1.40 -5.72 9.51
CA ARG A 122 -2.62 -4.99 9.17
C ARG A 122 -3.00 -5.13 7.69
N LEU A 123 -2.04 -5.02 6.77
CA LEU A 123 -2.24 -5.27 5.34
C LEU A 123 -2.77 -6.68 5.07
N ARG A 124 -2.21 -7.71 5.70
CA ARG A 124 -2.69 -9.09 5.57
C ARG A 124 -4.13 -9.27 6.06
N ALA A 125 -4.54 -8.56 7.11
CA ALA A 125 -5.92 -8.59 7.57
C ALA A 125 -6.86 -7.91 6.57
N ILE A 126 -6.47 -6.76 6.03
CA ILE A 126 -7.22 -6.03 4.99
C ILE A 126 -7.36 -6.88 3.72
N GLU A 127 -6.28 -7.54 3.27
CA GLU A 127 -6.29 -8.41 2.10
C GLU A 127 -7.31 -9.56 2.24
N ARG A 128 -7.37 -10.20 3.42
CA ARG A 128 -8.35 -11.26 3.69
C ARG A 128 -9.79 -10.73 3.68
N ILE A 129 -10.02 -9.55 4.25
CA ILE A 129 -11.33 -8.88 4.21
C ILE A 129 -11.71 -8.56 2.75
N ARG A 130 -10.79 -7.98 1.96
CA ARG A 130 -10.99 -7.68 0.53
C ARG A 130 -11.37 -8.95 -0.23
N LYS A 131 -10.60 -10.03 -0.10
CA LYS A 131 -10.87 -11.28 -0.82
C LYS A 131 -12.25 -11.85 -0.48
N ALA A 132 -12.65 -11.79 0.78
CA ALA A 132 -14.00 -12.16 1.20
C ALA A 132 -15.08 -11.21 0.64
N ALA A 133 -14.79 -9.91 0.55
CA ALA A 133 -15.67 -8.88 0.00
C ALA A 133 -15.89 -8.97 -1.52
N CYS A 134 -14.84 -9.36 -2.24
CA CYS A 134 -14.87 -9.54 -3.69
C CYS A 134 -15.41 -10.92 -4.12
N GLY A 135 -15.62 -11.85 -3.19
CA GLY A 135 -15.99 -13.23 -3.49
C GLY A 135 -14.83 -14.09 -4.00
N GLU A 136 -13.60 -13.63 -3.82
CA GLU A 136 -12.35 -14.32 -4.19
C GLU A 136 -11.98 -15.41 -3.16
N GLN A 137 -12.55 -15.34 -1.96
CA GLN A 137 -12.35 -16.33 -0.89
C GLN A 137 -13.67 -16.60 -0.15
N MET A 138 -13.90 -17.86 0.20
CA MET A 138 -14.99 -18.25 1.09
C MET A 138 -14.85 -17.54 2.44
N ILE A 139 -15.95 -16.97 2.94
CA ILE A 139 -15.99 -16.35 4.27
C ILE A 139 -15.65 -17.44 5.29
N GLY A 140 -14.51 -17.29 5.98
CA GLY A 140 -14.11 -18.20 7.05
C GLY A 140 -15.08 -18.14 8.23
N SER A 141 -14.81 -18.90 9.30
CA SER A 141 -15.61 -18.80 10.52
C SER A 141 -15.72 -17.33 10.97
N GLY A 142 -16.90 -16.91 11.44
CA GLY A 142 -17.17 -15.50 11.79
C GLY A 142 -16.12 -14.89 12.74
N VAL A 143 -15.59 -15.71 13.65
CA VAL A 143 -14.53 -15.33 14.61
C VAL A 143 -13.24 -14.87 13.92
N ARG A 144 -12.83 -15.52 12.82
CA ARG A 144 -11.60 -15.13 12.10
C ARG A 144 -11.78 -13.78 11.41
N LEU A 145 -12.93 -13.57 10.79
CA LEU A 145 -13.23 -12.32 10.09
C LEU A 145 -13.40 -11.16 11.07
N GLU A 146 -14.02 -11.38 12.24
CA GLU A 146 -14.07 -10.40 13.33
C GLU A 146 -12.68 -9.98 13.81
N ARG A 147 -11.77 -10.94 13.99
CA ARG A 147 -10.37 -10.66 14.33
C ARG A 147 -9.69 -9.84 13.24
N ASP A 148 -9.88 -10.20 11.98
CA ASP A 148 -9.31 -9.47 10.86
C ASP A 148 -9.85 -8.02 10.81
N PHE A 149 -11.15 -7.80 11.09
CA PHE A 149 -11.72 -6.46 11.20
C PHE A 149 -11.09 -5.66 12.33
N ALA A 150 -10.95 -6.24 13.52
CA ALA A 150 -10.32 -5.58 14.66
C ALA A 150 -8.88 -5.17 14.33
N VAL A 151 -8.12 -6.02 13.64
CA VAL A 151 -6.76 -5.69 13.20
C VAL A 151 -6.76 -4.60 12.14
N ALA A 152 -7.59 -4.74 11.09
CA ALA A 152 -7.66 -3.81 9.96
C ALA A 152 -8.08 -2.39 10.38
N THR A 153 -8.91 -2.27 11.41
CA THR A 153 -9.46 -1.00 11.90
C THR A 153 -8.83 -0.51 13.20
N ALA A 154 -7.74 -1.14 13.65
CA ALA A 154 -7.08 -0.84 14.93
C ALA A 154 -8.05 -0.86 16.14
N GLY A 155 -9.00 -1.79 16.13
CA GLY A 155 -9.93 -2.04 17.24
C GLY A 155 -11.25 -1.29 17.16
N LEU A 156 -11.53 -0.54 16.09
CA LEU A 156 -12.86 0.04 15.92
C LEU A 156 -13.92 -1.06 15.81
N PRO A 157 -15.07 -0.91 16.48
CA PRO A 157 -16.13 -1.91 16.43
C PRO A 157 -16.71 -2.00 15.02
N ALA A 158 -16.86 -3.22 14.49
CA ALA A 158 -17.68 -3.46 13.31
C ALA A 158 -19.12 -3.00 13.59
N ALA A 159 -19.71 -2.21 12.71
CA ALA A 159 -21.08 -1.74 12.86
C ALA A 159 -22.05 -2.92 12.70
N GLY A 160 -22.89 -3.17 13.73
CA GLY A 160 -23.99 -4.14 13.67
C GLY A 160 -23.59 -5.57 14.00
N ARG A 161 -23.49 -5.91 15.30
CA ARG A 161 -23.37 -7.29 15.77
C ARG A 161 -24.72 -8.00 15.70
N ALA A 162 -24.97 -8.71 14.61
CA ALA A 162 -25.93 -9.82 14.58
C ALA A 162 -25.37 -10.97 13.74
N ARG A 163 -25.14 -12.11 14.40
CA ARG A 163 -24.49 -13.36 13.93
C ARG A 163 -25.09 -14.01 12.67
N VAL A 164 -26.14 -13.44 12.09
CA VAL A 164 -26.94 -14.01 11.00
C VAL A 164 -26.85 -13.17 9.70
N ARG A 165 -26.33 -11.94 9.76
CA ARG A 165 -26.17 -11.09 8.58
C ARG A 165 -24.75 -11.19 8.02
N PRO A 166 -24.56 -11.04 6.69
CA PRO A 166 -23.23 -10.86 6.16
C PRO A 166 -22.56 -9.69 6.90
N PRO A 167 -21.30 -9.85 7.33
CA PRO A 167 -20.59 -8.79 8.03
C PRO A 167 -20.60 -7.53 7.16
N GLU A 168 -20.89 -6.38 7.75
CA GLU A 168 -20.90 -5.10 7.03
C GLU A 168 -19.61 -4.35 7.31
N ILE A 169 -18.95 -3.85 6.27
CA ILE A 169 -17.88 -2.86 6.41
C ILE A 169 -18.56 -1.49 6.41
N SER A 170 -18.57 -0.82 7.55
CA SER A 170 -19.07 0.55 7.63
C SER A 170 -18.14 1.51 6.89
N ASP A 171 -18.67 2.63 6.42
CA ASP A 171 -17.82 3.67 5.82
C ASP A 171 -16.83 4.27 6.83
N GLN A 172 -17.14 4.20 8.13
CA GLN A 172 -16.19 4.52 9.20
C GLN A 172 -15.03 3.52 9.25
N ALA A 173 -15.30 2.23 9.11
CA ALA A 173 -14.25 1.21 9.03
C ALA A 173 -13.39 1.39 7.77
N ILE A 174 -14.00 1.72 6.62
CA ILE A 174 -13.26 2.05 5.40
C ILE A 174 -12.39 3.29 5.61
N ALA A 175 -12.92 4.34 6.24
CA ALA A 175 -12.16 5.55 6.55
C ALA A 175 -10.97 5.25 7.47
N ALA A 176 -11.14 4.45 8.51
CA ALA A 176 -10.05 4.06 9.42
C ALA A 176 -8.97 3.20 8.73
N ILE A 177 -9.38 2.37 7.77
CA ILE A 177 -8.44 1.65 6.90
C ILE A 177 -7.70 2.64 5.98
N ALA A 178 -8.41 3.59 5.37
CA ALA A 178 -7.81 4.62 4.52
C ALA A 178 -6.83 5.53 5.29
N GLU A 179 -7.11 5.88 6.55
CA GLU A 179 -6.17 6.60 7.43
C GLU A 179 -4.87 5.81 7.64
N PHE A 180 -4.97 4.49 7.78
CA PHE A 180 -3.79 3.64 7.85
C PHE A 180 -2.98 3.62 6.57
N TYR A 181 -3.64 3.47 5.42
CA TYR A 181 -2.98 3.49 4.11
C TYR A 181 -2.31 4.84 3.85
N LEU A 182 -2.94 5.96 4.24
CA LEU A 182 -2.36 7.30 4.14
C LEU A 182 -1.11 7.42 5.01
N ALA A 183 -1.20 7.05 6.30
CA ALA A 183 -0.06 7.11 7.20
C ALA A 183 1.11 6.20 6.75
N LEU A 184 0.80 5.04 6.15
CA LEU A 184 1.82 4.17 5.55
C LEU A 184 2.45 4.82 4.31
N ALA A 185 1.64 5.44 3.44
CA ALA A 185 2.12 6.15 2.25
C ALA A 185 3.04 7.33 2.63
N ASP A 186 2.69 8.10 3.67
CA ASP A 186 3.52 9.19 4.18
C ASP A 186 4.89 8.68 4.65
N ARG A 187 4.93 7.58 5.41
CA ARG A 187 6.20 6.97 5.87
C ARG A 187 7.04 6.43 4.72
N LEU A 188 6.42 5.80 3.73
CA LEU A 188 7.12 5.32 2.54
C LEU A 188 7.69 6.48 1.73
N HIS A 189 6.88 7.51 1.49
CA HIS A 189 7.31 8.68 0.74
C HIS A 189 8.46 9.41 1.44
N ALA A 190 8.35 9.71 2.73
CA ALA A 190 9.44 10.33 3.49
C ALA A 190 10.74 9.49 3.44
N ARG A 191 10.64 8.17 3.62
CA ARG A 191 11.81 7.28 3.58
C ARG A 191 12.53 7.32 2.22
N PHE A 192 11.79 7.28 1.12
CA PHE A 192 12.36 7.14 -0.22
C PHE A 192 12.60 8.46 -0.96
N ALA A 193 11.89 9.54 -0.60
CA ALA A 193 12.10 10.87 -1.16
C ALA A 193 13.17 11.66 -0.39
N GLU A 194 13.24 11.50 0.94
CA GLU A 194 14.10 12.30 1.82
C GLU A 194 15.33 11.52 2.31
N GLY A 195 15.42 10.23 2.00
CA GLY A 195 16.54 9.37 2.41
C GLY A 195 16.59 9.13 3.94
N ILE A 196 15.46 9.30 4.63
CA ILE A 196 15.36 9.10 6.08
C ILE A 196 15.42 7.60 6.36
N VAL A 197 16.55 7.15 6.93
CA VAL A 197 16.80 5.78 7.38
C VAL A 197 16.14 5.53 8.73
#